data_AF-A0A813G534-F1
#
_entry.id   AF-A0A813G534-F1
#
_cell.length_a   1.000
_cell.length_b   1.000
_cell.length_c   1.000
_cell.angle_alpha   90.00
_cell.angle_beta   90.00
_cell.angle_gamma   90.00
#
_symmetry.space_group_name_H-M   'P 1'
#
loop_
_entity.id
_entity.type
_entity.pdbx_description
1 polymer ?
#
loop_
_entity_poly.entity_id
_entity_poly.type
_entity_poly.pdbx_seq_one_letter_code
_entity_poly.pdbx_strand_id
1 'polypeptide(L)'
;EEESASATATPRGQPRASSSLALRLDVAEKLQLPLLRELQLIASNSQGDQVLAARWRETALRQCERLQTSLQELRELYEVAMEFGLFHLVLAIAGLSGAKLEPDVATTLWIGLFFPPATSVYAPLTTGGPEAPASPKELFPILLLRQHESFFIKDEEQLGGVAAAGLRPADLLRRRTEAFLAELRQVSKPGGAIWDVRCVATVLEYCNCLWQATVERSGASHLSGPLSARAFGARAGGGDGAAGAPLIDDNRLWVALEVLQAEPFNFTLLDMVAFYAEMLAHLDVWAKDLQAALPVEKTLRHWQLPREEDLHLHLAEVAVAILGRWIREADRVLASAASGASAAEFRGAWHRTAEGLLAGLSLRLNGLQQSHTVARRLLPEVLRLERAGSLLCERSGARAVSSGPRA
;
A
#
# COMPACT_ATOMS: atom_id res chain seq x y z
N GLU A 1 -16.23 -34.89 -56.99
CA GLU A 1 -16.65 -33.64 -56.34
C GLU A 1 -15.70 -33.44 -55.14
N GLU A 2 -14.41 -33.17 -55.30
CA GLU A 2 -13.73 -32.09 -56.05
C GLU A 2 -14.29 -30.70 -55.70
N GLU A 3 -13.90 -30.19 -54.53
CA GLU A 3 -13.82 -28.76 -54.28
C GLU A 3 -12.42 -28.38 -53.79
N SER A 4 -11.74 -27.69 -54.70
CA SER A 4 -10.38 -27.18 -54.62
C SER A 4 -10.36 -25.91 -53.77
N ALA A 5 -9.84 -25.99 -52.54
CA ALA A 5 -9.62 -24.84 -51.68
C ALA A 5 -8.21 -24.28 -51.90
N SER A 6 -8.17 -23.21 -52.70
CA SER A 6 -7.02 -22.36 -53.02
C SER A 6 -6.28 -21.86 -51.77
N ALA A 7 -5.04 -22.31 -51.58
CA ALA A 7 -4.11 -21.81 -50.58
C ALA A 7 -3.56 -20.42 -50.98
N THR A 8 -4.19 -19.36 -50.48
CA THR A 8 -3.68 -17.98 -50.56
C THR A 8 -2.53 -17.81 -49.56
N ALA A 9 -1.30 -17.87 -50.09
CA ALA A 9 -0.08 -17.54 -49.35
C ALA A 9 -0.11 -16.08 -48.90
N THR A 10 -0.32 -15.85 -47.60
CA THR A 10 -0.21 -14.53 -46.98
C THR A 10 1.28 -14.15 -46.88
N PRO A 11 1.68 -12.95 -47.31
CA PRO A 11 3.07 -12.54 -47.26
C PRO A 11 3.49 -12.40 -45.78
N ARG A 12 4.49 -13.19 -45.38
CA ARG A 12 5.23 -13.02 -44.11
C ARG A 12 6.03 -11.72 -44.19
N GLY A 13 5.35 -10.59 -44.04
CA GLY A 13 5.98 -9.29 -43.80
C GLY A 13 6.82 -9.37 -42.52
N GLN A 14 7.92 -8.64 -42.48
CA GLN A 14 8.87 -8.56 -41.37
C GLN A 14 8.50 -7.41 -40.39
N PRO A 15 7.76 -7.64 -39.29
CA PRO A 15 7.54 -6.65 -38.22
C PRO A 15 8.47 -6.83 -36.98
N ARG A 16 9.53 -7.64 -37.06
CA ARG A 16 10.34 -8.02 -35.87
C ARG A 16 11.44 -7.02 -35.47
N ALA A 17 11.99 -6.26 -36.41
CA ALA A 17 13.13 -5.39 -36.11
C ALA A 17 12.71 -4.09 -35.39
N SER A 18 11.58 -3.48 -35.79
CA SER A 18 11.07 -2.25 -35.18
C SER A 18 10.62 -2.44 -33.74
N SER A 19 9.98 -3.57 -33.44
CA SER A 19 9.55 -3.92 -32.07
C SER A 19 10.71 -4.15 -31.11
N SER A 20 11.84 -4.70 -31.60
CA SER A 20 13.04 -4.88 -30.78
C SER A 20 13.72 -3.56 -30.42
N LEU A 21 13.82 -2.61 -31.35
CA LEU A 21 14.42 -1.31 -31.08
C LEU A 21 13.57 -0.48 -30.10
N ALA A 22 12.25 -0.46 -30.28
CA ALA A 22 11.33 0.23 -29.38
C ALA A 22 11.45 -0.30 -27.94
N LEU A 23 11.50 -1.63 -27.75
CA LEU A 23 11.70 -2.23 -26.44
C LEU A 23 13.06 -1.85 -25.82
N ARG A 24 14.13 -1.80 -26.62
CA ARG A 24 15.46 -1.37 -26.12
C ARG A 24 15.47 0.08 -25.69
N LEU A 25 14.77 0.96 -26.44
CA LEU A 25 14.60 2.36 -26.07
C LEU A 25 13.78 2.49 -24.78
N ASP A 26 12.69 1.74 -24.63
CA ASP A 26 11.91 1.70 -23.40
C ASP A 26 12.75 1.25 -22.20
N VAL A 27 13.55 0.19 -22.35
CA VAL A 27 14.46 -0.28 -21.28
C VAL A 27 15.49 0.79 -20.93
N ALA A 28 16.07 1.45 -21.94
CA ALA A 28 17.03 2.51 -21.72
C ALA A 28 16.41 3.70 -20.95
N GLU A 29 15.26 4.16 -21.39
CA GLU A 29 14.58 5.34 -20.85
C GLU A 29 13.99 5.08 -19.47
N LYS A 30 13.25 3.98 -19.32
CA LYS A 30 12.44 3.70 -18.12
C LYS A 30 13.21 3.02 -17.01
N LEU A 31 14.35 2.39 -17.30
CA LEU A 31 15.10 1.60 -16.31
C LEU A 31 16.57 1.99 -16.23
N GLN A 32 17.31 1.99 -17.35
CA GLN A 32 18.76 2.26 -17.32
C GLN A 32 19.07 3.69 -16.87
N LEU A 33 18.33 4.68 -17.36
CA LEU A 33 18.52 6.09 -16.95
C LEU A 33 18.18 6.32 -15.47
N PRO A 34 17.04 5.83 -14.93
CA PRO A 34 16.78 5.87 -13.49
C PRO A 34 17.85 5.16 -12.65
N LEU A 35 18.28 3.96 -13.06
CA LEU A 35 19.36 3.24 -12.38
C LEU A 35 20.67 4.04 -12.37
N LEU A 36 21.07 4.61 -13.52
CA LEU A 36 22.27 5.44 -13.61
C LEU A 36 22.20 6.63 -12.66
N ARG A 37 21.04 7.28 -12.54
CA ARG A 37 20.84 8.41 -11.60
C ARG A 37 20.98 7.97 -10.15
N GLU A 38 20.37 6.85 -9.77
CA GLU A 38 20.55 6.29 -8.42
C GLU A 38 22.02 6.01 -8.10
N LEU A 39 22.74 5.39 -9.04
CA LEU A 39 24.15 5.11 -8.85
C LEU A 39 25.00 6.39 -8.76
N GLN A 40 24.67 7.44 -9.53
CA GLN A 40 25.32 8.75 -9.41
C GLN A 40 25.09 9.39 -8.04
N LEU A 41 23.91 9.23 -7.46
CA LEU A 41 23.59 9.71 -6.11
C LEU A 41 24.36 8.93 -5.05
N ILE A 42 24.37 7.61 -5.16
CA ILE A 42 25.15 6.75 -4.26
C ILE A 42 26.63 7.10 -4.35
N ALA A 43 27.16 7.33 -5.56
CA ALA A 43 28.55 7.72 -5.80
C ALA A 43 28.91 9.09 -5.21
N SER A 44 27.98 10.05 -5.24
CA SER A 44 28.17 11.42 -4.75
C SER A 44 27.86 11.59 -3.27
N ASN A 45 27.11 10.67 -2.65
CA ASN A 45 26.71 10.78 -1.27
C ASN A 45 27.92 10.58 -0.32
N SER A 46 28.33 11.66 0.34
CA SER A 46 29.41 11.67 1.33
C SER A 46 28.91 11.41 2.76
N GLN A 47 27.60 11.34 2.99
CA GLN A 47 27.00 11.20 4.31
C GLN A 47 26.67 9.74 4.63
N GLY A 48 27.52 9.08 5.42
CA GLY A 48 27.29 7.71 5.90
C GLY A 48 28.49 7.10 6.62
N ASP A 49 28.31 5.91 7.18
CA ASP A 49 29.38 5.09 7.78
C ASP A 49 30.52 4.90 6.75
N GLN A 50 31.70 5.45 7.06
CA GLN A 50 32.73 5.79 6.07
C GLN A 50 33.15 4.58 5.22
N VAL A 51 33.18 3.37 5.81
CA VAL A 51 33.69 2.17 5.14
C VAL A 51 32.66 1.55 4.20
N LEU A 52 31.43 1.30 4.67
CA LEU A 52 30.36 0.77 3.82
C LEU A 52 29.99 1.77 2.72
N ALA A 53 29.95 3.06 3.05
CA ALA A 53 29.73 4.12 2.08
C ALA A 53 30.86 4.21 1.04
N ALA A 54 32.13 3.96 1.39
CA ALA A 54 33.22 3.95 0.41
C ALA A 54 33.08 2.81 -0.60
N ARG A 55 32.78 1.60 -0.13
CA ARG A 55 32.58 0.43 -1.02
C ARG A 55 31.45 0.67 -2.02
N TRP A 56 30.32 1.17 -1.56
CA TRP A 56 29.17 1.44 -2.43
C TRP A 56 29.46 2.55 -3.44
N ARG A 57 30.18 3.61 -3.04
CA ARG A 57 30.60 4.69 -3.94
C ARG A 57 31.50 4.19 -5.07
N GLU A 58 32.55 3.43 -4.76
CA GLU A 58 33.47 2.91 -5.77
C GLU A 58 32.76 1.96 -6.74
N THR A 59 31.90 1.08 -6.19
CA THR A 59 31.11 0.15 -7.02
C THR A 59 30.14 0.91 -7.91
N ALA A 60 29.45 1.94 -7.37
CA ALA A 60 28.53 2.76 -8.13
C ALA A 60 29.21 3.52 -9.26
N LEU A 61 30.41 4.08 -9.04
CA LEU A 61 31.19 4.77 -10.10
C LEU A 61 31.51 3.84 -11.27
N ARG A 62 32.02 2.63 -10.98
CA ARG A 62 32.31 1.62 -12.02
C ARG A 62 31.06 1.23 -12.80
N GLN A 63 29.94 1.04 -12.10
CA GLN A 63 28.67 0.72 -12.76
C GLN A 63 28.15 1.89 -13.59
N CYS A 64 28.28 3.15 -13.13
CA CYS A 64 27.92 4.34 -13.90
C CYS A 64 28.67 4.40 -15.23
N GLU A 65 30.00 4.23 -15.23
CA GLU A 65 30.82 4.22 -16.45
C GLU A 65 30.34 3.15 -17.44
N ARG A 66 30.03 1.95 -16.92
CA ARG A 66 29.48 0.86 -17.74
C ARG A 66 28.12 1.20 -18.33
N LEU A 67 27.18 1.71 -17.53
CA LEU A 67 25.84 2.08 -17.98
C LEU A 67 25.82 3.29 -18.91
N GLN A 68 26.83 4.16 -18.88
CA GLN A 68 26.94 5.32 -19.78
C GLN A 68 27.48 4.94 -21.17
N THR A 69 28.32 3.91 -21.25
CA THR A 69 29.01 3.54 -22.50
C THR A 69 28.15 2.68 -23.42
N SER A 70 27.21 1.90 -22.88
CA SER A 70 26.40 0.98 -23.69
C SER A 70 25.01 0.73 -23.12
N LEU A 71 24.05 0.46 -24.01
CA LEU A 71 22.71 -0.01 -23.65
C LEU A 71 22.81 -1.44 -23.12
N GLN A 72 22.39 -1.64 -21.88
CA GLN A 72 22.42 -2.95 -21.22
C GLN A 72 21.15 -3.74 -21.49
N GLU A 73 21.25 -5.05 -21.32
CA GLU A 73 20.09 -5.94 -21.29
C GLU A 73 19.34 -5.86 -19.96
N LEU A 74 18.06 -6.23 -19.97
CA LEU A 74 17.21 -6.17 -18.78
C LEU A 74 17.76 -7.01 -17.60
N ARG A 75 18.38 -8.15 -17.91
CA ARG A 75 19.02 -9.02 -16.92
C ARG A 75 20.20 -8.34 -16.24
N GLU A 76 21.04 -7.64 -17.00
CA GLU A 76 22.21 -6.94 -16.45
C GLU A 76 21.76 -5.79 -15.54
N LEU A 77 20.71 -5.06 -15.95
CA LEU A 77 20.09 -4.02 -15.11
C LEU A 77 19.52 -4.61 -13.80
N TYR A 78 18.91 -5.80 -13.86
CA TYR A 78 18.43 -6.52 -12.67
C TYR A 78 19.57 -6.87 -11.72
N GLU A 79 20.65 -7.43 -12.25
CA GLU A 79 21.82 -7.83 -11.45
C GLU A 79 22.42 -6.62 -10.71
N VAL A 80 22.54 -5.47 -11.38
CA VAL A 80 22.99 -4.22 -10.74
C VAL A 80 21.97 -3.73 -9.72
N ALA A 81 20.68 -3.67 -10.05
CA ALA A 81 19.66 -3.19 -9.11
C ALA A 81 19.61 -4.06 -7.83
N MET A 82 19.74 -5.39 -7.98
CA MET A 82 19.83 -6.33 -6.86
C MET A 82 21.11 -6.18 -6.06
N GLU A 83 22.27 -5.97 -6.71
CA GLU A 83 23.56 -5.76 -6.04
C GLU A 83 23.49 -4.60 -5.02
N PHE A 84 22.80 -3.52 -5.38
CA PHE A 84 22.61 -2.34 -4.52
C PHE A 84 21.36 -2.43 -3.63
N GLY A 85 20.51 -3.44 -3.79
CA GLY A 85 19.23 -3.57 -3.08
C GLY A 85 18.24 -2.45 -3.44
N LEU A 86 18.15 -2.06 -4.71
CA LEU A 86 17.27 -1.01 -5.24
C LEU A 86 15.91 -1.59 -5.64
N PHE A 87 15.13 -2.06 -4.66
CA PHE A 87 13.89 -2.81 -4.91
C PHE A 87 12.82 -2.06 -5.70
N HIS A 88 12.80 -0.72 -5.67
CA HIS A 88 11.94 0.08 -6.55
C HIS A 88 12.25 -0.17 -8.04
N LEU A 89 13.54 -0.25 -8.42
CA LEU A 89 13.95 -0.60 -9.79
C LEU A 89 13.76 -2.09 -10.09
N VAL A 90 13.96 -2.96 -9.10
CA VAL A 90 13.71 -4.41 -9.26
C VAL A 90 12.24 -4.68 -9.58
N LEU A 91 11.30 -4.02 -8.88
CA LEU A 91 9.87 -4.08 -9.18
C LEU A 91 9.57 -3.57 -10.59
N ALA A 92 10.16 -2.44 -11.00
CA ALA A 92 9.98 -1.90 -12.34
C ALA A 92 10.50 -2.85 -13.44
N ILE A 93 11.68 -3.44 -13.24
CA ILE A 93 12.27 -4.44 -14.14
C ILE A 93 11.36 -5.66 -14.25
N ALA A 94 10.89 -6.18 -13.12
CA ALA A 94 10.00 -7.33 -13.09
C ALA A 94 8.68 -7.02 -13.83
N GLY A 95 8.11 -5.84 -13.60
CA GLY A 95 6.90 -5.35 -14.27
C GLY A 95 7.05 -5.12 -15.79
N LEU A 96 8.21 -4.61 -16.24
CA LEU A 96 8.49 -4.40 -17.66
C LEU A 96 8.77 -5.72 -18.39
N SER A 97 9.47 -6.65 -17.72
CA SER A 97 9.85 -7.95 -18.29
C SER A 97 8.64 -8.77 -18.76
N GLY A 98 7.48 -8.55 -18.13
CA GLY A 98 6.29 -9.39 -18.32
C GLY A 98 6.50 -10.83 -17.85
N ALA A 99 7.53 -11.09 -17.04
CA ALA A 99 7.74 -12.38 -16.42
C ALA A 99 6.54 -12.73 -15.55
N LYS A 100 6.10 -13.99 -15.64
CA LYS A 100 5.14 -14.55 -14.70
C LYS A 100 5.89 -14.81 -13.40
N LEU A 101 5.79 -13.89 -12.45
CA LEU A 101 6.31 -14.10 -11.11
C LEU A 101 5.29 -14.91 -10.33
N GLU A 102 5.79 -15.83 -9.51
CA GLU A 102 4.97 -16.45 -8.47
C GLU A 102 4.57 -15.38 -7.43
N PRO A 103 3.38 -15.49 -6.82
CA PRO A 103 2.90 -14.51 -5.83
C PRO A 103 3.87 -14.27 -4.67
N ASP A 104 4.55 -15.32 -4.19
CA ASP A 104 5.51 -15.23 -3.08
C ASP A 104 6.75 -14.41 -3.47
N VAL A 105 7.18 -14.53 -4.74
CA VAL A 105 8.30 -13.74 -5.27
C VAL A 105 7.87 -12.27 -5.39
N ALA A 106 6.67 -12.00 -5.92
CA ALA A 106 6.15 -10.63 -5.99
C ALA A 106 6.04 -9.99 -4.60
N THR A 107 5.50 -10.72 -3.62
CA THR A 107 5.43 -10.29 -2.22
C THR A 107 6.82 -10.01 -1.66
N THR A 108 7.81 -10.86 -1.92
CA THR A 108 9.20 -10.65 -1.48
C THR A 108 9.81 -9.37 -2.06
N LEU A 109 9.53 -9.06 -3.33
CA LEU A 109 10.00 -7.81 -3.95
C LEU A 109 9.35 -6.57 -3.29
N TRP A 110 8.05 -6.64 -2.98
CA TRP A 110 7.36 -5.59 -2.24
C TRP A 110 7.90 -5.45 -0.81
N ILE A 111 8.14 -6.55 -0.11
CA ILE A 111 8.81 -6.54 1.19
C ILE A 111 10.16 -5.84 1.09
N GLY A 112 10.99 -6.17 0.09
CA GLY A 112 12.30 -5.56 -0.09
C GLY A 112 12.26 -4.04 -0.36
N LEU A 113 11.15 -3.51 -0.87
CA LEU A 113 10.95 -2.06 -1.03
C LEU A 113 10.80 -1.35 0.33
N PHE A 114 10.00 -1.90 1.24
CA PHE A 114 9.74 -1.30 2.55
C PHE A 114 10.78 -1.71 3.59
N PHE A 115 11.33 -2.91 3.44
CA PHE A 115 12.23 -3.60 4.36
C PHE A 115 13.46 -4.08 3.59
N PRO A 116 14.32 -3.15 3.12
CA PRO A 116 15.48 -3.55 2.35
C PRO A 116 16.44 -4.39 3.20
N PRO A 117 17.11 -5.38 2.61
CA PRO A 117 18.07 -6.23 3.32
C PRO A 117 19.23 -5.40 3.86
N ALA A 118 19.94 -5.90 4.88
CA ALA A 118 21.08 -5.20 5.47
C ALA A 118 22.22 -4.88 4.50
N THR A 119 22.27 -5.55 3.34
CA THR A 119 23.24 -5.28 2.26
C THR A 119 22.79 -4.16 1.32
N SER A 120 21.59 -3.61 1.45
CA SER A 120 21.11 -2.51 0.61
C SER A 120 21.82 -1.20 0.95
N VAL A 121 21.97 -0.33 -0.05
CA VAL A 121 22.43 1.06 0.18
C VAL A 121 21.45 1.90 0.99
N TYR A 122 20.18 1.47 1.07
CA TYR A 122 19.16 2.08 1.92
C TYR A 122 18.90 1.28 3.19
N ALA A 123 19.76 0.32 3.55
CA ALA A 123 19.65 -0.32 4.85
C ALA A 123 19.67 0.76 5.94
N PRO A 124 18.76 0.72 6.92
CA PRO A 124 18.74 1.69 8.00
C PRO A 124 20.11 1.70 8.70
N LEU A 125 20.85 2.80 8.55
CA LEU A 125 22.04 3.02 9.36
C LEU A 125 21.52 3.24 10.77
N THR A 126 21.77 2.29 11.68
CA THR A 126 21.47 2.46 13.11
C THR A 126 22.39 3.55 13.65
N THR A 127 21.99 4.81 13.44
CA THR A 127 22.70 5.99 13.94
C THR A 127 22.44 6.20 15.43
N GLY A 128 21.35 5.60 15.95
CA GLY A 128 21.09 5.45 17.37
C GLY A 128 21.84 4.27 17.98
N GLY A 129 22.26 4.41 19.25
CA GLY A 129 22.72 3.27 20.03
C GLY A 129 21.67 2.15 20.08
N PRO A 130 22.04 0.92 20.49
CA PRO A 130 21.19 -0.27 20.41
C PRO A 130 19.84 -0.16 21.15
N GLU A 131 19.67 0.85 21.99
CA GLU A 131 18.47 1.09 22.80
C GLU A 131 17.58 2.24 22.29
N ALA A 132 18.04 3.02 21.31
CA ALA A 132 17.24 4.13 20.79
C ALA A 132 16.02 3.59 20.02
N PRO A 133 14.79 4.07 20.31
CA PRO A 133 13.63 3.71 19.52
C PRO A 133 13.83 4.19 18.08
N ALA A 134 13.50 3.33 17.11
CA ALA A 134 13.57 3.70 15.70
C ALA A 134 12.72 4.94 15.44
N SER A 135 13.27 5.89 14.68
CA SER A 135 12.51 7.03 14.20
C SER A 135 11.53 6.58 13.12
N PRO A 136 10.30 7.13 13.02
CA PRO A 136 9.40 6.85 11.91
C PRO A 136 10.06 7.05 10.53
N LYS A 137 11.02 7.98 10.42
CA LYS A 137 11.78 8.23 9.18
C LYS A 137 12.70 7.07 8.78
N GLU A 138 13.08 6.21 9.71
CA GLU A 138 14.00 5.08 9.48
C GLU A 138 13.28 3.79 9.07
N LEU A 139 11.95 3.73 9.23
CA LEU A 139 11.17 2.52 8.90
C LEU A 139 11.18 2.20 7.41
N PHE A 140 11.03 3.22 6.56
CA PHE A 140 10.87 3.07 5.11
C PHE A 140 11.90 3.94 4.38
N PRO A 141 13.18 3.59 4.43
CA PRO A 141 14.28 4.46 4.02
C PRO A 141 14.20 4.87 2.54
N ILE A 142 13.73 3.96 1.67
CA ILE A 142 13.51 4.27 0.24
C ILE A 142 12.46 5.37 0.05
N LEU A 143 11.41 5.40 0.88
CA LEU A 143 10.32 6.36 0.75
C LEU A 143 10.58 7.66 1.53
N LEU A 144 11.34 7.59 2.63
CA LEU A 144 11.46 8.69 3.59
C LEU A 144 12.84 9.34 3.68
N LEU A 145 13.90 8.64 3.29
CA LEU A 145 15.28 9.16 3.34
C LEU A 145 15.86 9.45 1.95
N ARG A 146 15.31 8.83 0.91
CA ARG A 146 15.71 9.09 -0.48
C ARG A 146 15.45 10.55 -0.84
N GLN A 147 16.49 11.22 -1.35
CA GLN A 147 16.45 12.66 -1.62
C GLN A 147 15.53 13.02 -2.79
N HIS A 148 15.61 12.29 -3.91
CA HIS A 148 14.77 12.57 -5.09
C HIS A 148 13.31 12.26 -4.84
N GLU A 149 12.42 13.09 -5.39
CA GLU A 149 10.97 12.89 -5.32
C GLU A 149 10.49 11.83 -6.31
N SER A 150 10.97 11.85 -7.55
CA SER A 150 10.59 10.87 -8.58
C SER A 150 11.43 9.59 -8.49
N PHE A 151 10.85 8.43 -8.80
CA PHE A 151 11.55 7.13 -8.80
C PHE A 151 12.07 6.72 -10.17
N PHE A 152 11.33 7.04 -11.23
CA PHE A 152 11.65 6.66 -12.61
C PHE A 152 11.58 7.85 -13.57
N ILE A 153 10.67 8.81 -13.35
CA ILE A 153 10.41 9.88 -14.33
C ILE A 153 11.49 10.98 -14.29
N LYS A 154 11.84 11.51 -15.47
CA LYS A 154 12.83 12.58 -15.63
C LYS A 154 12.39 13.95 -15.16
N ASP A 155 11.13 14.31 -15.39
CA ASP A 155 10.64 15.66 -15.14
C ASP A 155 10.10 15.79 -13.72
N GLU A 156 10.94 16.30 -12.81
CA GLU A 156 10.51 16.72 -11.47
C GLU A 156 9.43 17.82 -11.54
N GLU A 157 9.38 18.59 -12.64
CA GLU A 157 8.35 19.61 -12.88
C GLU A 157 6.94 19.02 -13.01
N GLN A 158 6.79 17.79 -13.52
CA GLN A 158 5.48 17.16 -13.72
C GLN A 158 4.83 16.69 -12.42
N LEU A 159 5.60 16.50 -11.35
CA LEU A 159 5.12 16.05 -10.04
C LEU A 159 4.62 17.18 -9.13
N GLY A 160 4.53 18.42 -9.66
CA GLY A 160 3.94 19.55 -8.94
C GLY A 160 4.64 19.82 -7.61
N GLY A 161 5.97 19.98 -7.65
CA GLY A 161 6.90 20.03 -6.53
C GLY A 161 6.48 20.89 -5.34
N VAL A 162 5.61 20.36 -4.49
CA VAL A 162 5.48 20.82 -3.11
C VAL A 162 6.71 20.30 -2.40
N ALA A 163 7.65 21.17 -2.04
CA ALA A 163 8.86 20.78 -1.34
C ALA A 163 8.51 19.87 -0.15
N ALA A 164 9.12 18.69 -0.07
CA ALA A 164 8.96 17.77 1.07
C ALA A 164 9.24 18.42 2.44
N ALA A 165 9.92 19.58 2.44
CA ALA A 165 10.17 20.40 3.61
C ALA A 165 8.84 20.87 4.26
N GLY A 166 8.57 20.35 5.46
CA GLY A 166 7.44 20.76 6.29
C GLY A 166 6.24 19.81 6.29
N LEU A 167 6.24 18.77 5.46
CA LEU A 167 5.23 17.72 5.55
C LEU A 167 5.42 16.89 6.83
N ARG A 168 4.30 16.48 7.45
CA ARG A 168 4.37 15.49 8.53
C ARG A 168 4.91 14.19 7.94
N PRO A 169 5.68 13.39 8.70
CA PRO A 169 6.25 12.14 8.19
C PRO A 169 5.20 11.18 7.59
N ALA A 170 3.98 11.14 8.13
CA ALA A 170 2.88 10.33 7.60
C ALA A 170 2.36 10.84 6.23
N ASP A 171 2.21 12.16 6.07
CA ASP A 171 1.78 12.76 4.81
C ASP A 171 2.85 12.57 3.72
N LEU A 172 4.13 12.66 4.11
CA LEU A 172 5.25 12.38 3.23
C LEU A 172 5.24 10.92 2.77
N LEU A 173 5.09 9.96 3.70
CA LEU A 173 5.02 8.54 3.37
C LEU A 173 3.87 8.23 2.40
N ARG A 174 2.69 8.78 2.67
CA ARG A 174 1.52 8.67 1.79
C ARG A 174 1.82 9.16 0.39
N ARG A 175 2.22 10.43 0.27
CA ARG A 175 2.50 11.05 -1.03
C ARG A 175 3.59 10.32 -1.80
N ARG A 176 4.64 9.86 -1.12
CA ARG A 176 5.74 9.12 -1.76
C ARG A 176 5.31 7.73 -2.22
N THR A 177 4.43 7.06 -1.49
CA THR A 177 3.87 5.77 -1.89
C THR A 177 2.97 5.92 -3.11
N GLU A 178 2.09 6.92 -3.11
CA GLU A 178 1.21 7.23 -4.25
C GLU A 178 2.02 7.60 -5.51
N ALA A 179 3.03 8.46 -5.36
CA ALA A 179 3.93 8.84 -6.45
C ALA A 179 4.66 7.60 -6.99
N PHE A 180 5.24 6.77 -6.12
CA PHE A 180 5.90 5.54 -6.51
C PHE A 180 4.99 4.62 -7.34
N LEU A 181 3.76 4.38 -6.88
CA LEU A 181 2.80 3.53 -7.58
C LEU A 181 2.38 4.13 -8.92
N ALA A 182 2.14 5.44 -8.96
CA ALA A 182 1.79 6.14 -10.19
C ALA A 182 2.90 6.03 -11.25
N GLU A 183 4.16 6.16 -10.84
CA GLU A 183 5.31 6.01 -11.74
C GLU A 183 5.56 4.53 -12.10
N LEU A 184 5.45 3.61 -11.14
CA LEU A 184 5.59 2.17 -11.38
C LEU A 184 4.61 1.69 -12.45
N ARG A 185 3.38 2.21 -12.46
CA ARG A 185 2.37 1.91 -13.47
C ARG A 185 2.76 2.37 -14.87
N GLN A 186 3.55 3.44 -15.00
CA GLN A 186 4.02 3.94 -16.31
C GLN A 186 5.15 3.09 -16.90
N VAL A 187 5.91 2.41 -16.03
CA VAL A 187 7.06 1.59 -16.43
C VAL A 187 6.77 0.09 -16.45
N SER A 188 5.65 -0.35 -15.89
CA SER A 188 5.24 -1.75 -15.85
C SER A 188 3.92 -1.99 -16.58
N LYS A 189 3.63 -3.27 -16.87
CA LYS A 189 2.33 -3.66 -17.45
C LYS A 189 1.30 -3.82 -16.32
N PRO A 190 0.15 -3.12 -16.38
CA PRO A 190 -0.96 -3.37 -15.47
C PRO A 190 -1.41 -4.84 -15.55
N GLY A 191 -1.75 -5.45 -14.41
CA GLY A 191 -2.20 -6.85 -14.33
C GLY A 191 -1.08 -7.90 -14.27
N GLY A 192 0.19 -7.50 -14.23
CA GLY A 192 1.29 -8.40 -13.86
C GLY A 192 1.25 -8.82 -12.39
N ALA A 193 1.96 -9.87 -12.02
CA ALA A 193 2.00 -10.40 -10.64
C ALA A 193 2.50 -9.37 -9.59
N ILE A 194 3.31 -8.38 -10.00
CA ILE A 194 3.70 -7.28 -9.10
C ILE A 194 2.52 -6.38 -8.71
N TRP A 195 1.41 -6.41 -9.46
CA TRP A 195 0.17 -5.69 -9.20
C TRP A 195 -0.88 -6.60 -8.56
N ASP A 196 -0.47 -7.73 -7.99
CA ASP A 196 -1.38 -8.55 -7.18
C ASP A 196 -1.80 -7.74 -5.94
N VAL A 197 -3.09 -7.47 -5.85
CA VAL A 197 -3.69 -6.64 -4.80
C VAL A 197 -3.49 -7.23 -3.40
N ARG A 198 -3.48 -8.56 -3.27
CA ARG A 198 -3.25 -9.24 -1.98
C ARG A 198 -1.81 -9.04 -1.55
N CYS A 199 -0.86 -9.07 -2.50
CA CYS A 199 0.55 -8.82 -2.20
C CYS A 199 0.78 -7.36 -1.78
N VAL A 200 0.24 -6.39 -2.54
CA VAL A 200 0.47 -4.97 -2.28
C VAL A 200 -0.22 -4.50 -1.00
N ALA A 201 -1.50 -4.82 -0.83
CA ALA A 201 -2.27 -4.29 0.29
C ALA A 201 -1.87 -4.94 1.63
N THR A 202 -1.52 -6.24 1.67
CA THR A 202 -1.06 -6.87 2.92
C THR A 202 0.25 -6.23 3.42
N VAL A 203 1.21 -6.01 2.51
CA VAL A 203 2.46 -5.31 2.82
C VAL A 203 2.18 -3.89 3.31
N LEU A 204 1.36 -3.12 2.59
CA LEU A 204 1.02 -1.75 2.97
C LEU A 204 0.32 -1.68 4.33
N GLU A 205 -0.59 -2.61 4.64
CA GLU A 205 -1.28 -2.61 5.93
C GLU A 205 -0.37 -3.02 7.08
N TYR A 206 0.54 -3.94 6.84
CA TYR A 206 1.58 -4.25 7.81
C TYR A 206 2.49 -3.04 8.07
N CYS A 207 2.90 -2.33 7.01
CA CYS A 207 3.66 -1.08 7.12
C CYS A 207 2.90 0.00 7.88
N ASN A 208 1.59 0.16 7.65
CA ASN A 208 0.74 1.12 8.38
C ASN A 208 0.69 0.77 9.88
N CYS A 209 0.55 -0.52 10.21
CA CYS A 209 0.53 -0.97 11.59
C CYS A 209 1.89 -0.75 12.29
N LEU A 210 2.99 -1.10 11.62
CA LEU A 210 4.35 -0.86 12.12
C LEU A 210 4.62 0.64 12.33
N TRP A 211 4.16 1.49 11.41
CA TRP A 211 4.24 2.94 11.53
C TRP A 211 3.53 3.43 12.80
N GLN A 212 2.28 3.00 13.02
CA GLN A 212 1.51 3.39 14.20
C GLN A 212 2.20 2.98 15.49
N ALA A 213 2.64 1.72 15.59
CA ALA A 213 3.36 1.21 16.75
C ALA A 213 4.63 2.03 17.06
N THR A 214 5.35 2.46 16.01
CA THR A 214 6.55 3.28 16.14
C THR A 214 6.21 4.70 16.62
N VAL A 215 5.20 5.34 16.03
CA VAL A 215 4.77 6.70 16.42
C VAL A 215 4.26 6.73 17.87
N GLU A 216 3.46 5.75 18.28
CA GLU A 216 2.95 5.66 19.66
C GLU A 216 4.09 5.57 20.68
N ARG A 217 5.13 4.78 20.37
CA ARG A 217 6.31 4.64 21.23
C ARG A 217 7.18 5.90 21.28
N SER A 218 7.38 6.56 20.14
CA SER A 218 8.10 7.84 20.10
C SER A 218 7.35 8.92 20.87
N GLY A 219 6.01 8.97 20.75
CA GLY A 219 5.16 9.92 21.46
C GLY A 219 5.10 9.68 22.97
N ALA A 220 5.05 8.42 23.41
CA ALA A 220 5.09 8.06 24.83
C ALA A 220 6.35 8.56 25.55
N SER A 221 7.48 8.61 24.84
CA SER A 221 8.76 9.05 25.40
C SER A 221 8.81 10.56 25.69
N HIS A 222 8.06 11.39 24.96
CA HIS A 222 8.04 12.85 25.13
C HIS A 222 6.91 13.37 26.03
N LEU A 223 5.90 12.54 26.34
CA LEU A 223 4.70 12.94 27.07
C LEU A 223 4.65 12.49 28.53
N SER A 224 5.76 12.00 29.09
CA SER A 224 5.95 11.82 30.53
C SER A 224 6.05 13.14 31.32
N GLY A 225 5.64 14.27 30.71
CA GLY A 225 5.34 15.53 31.39
C GLY A 225 3.83 15.64 31.68
N PRO A 226 3.41 16.18 32.84
CA PRO A 226 2.05 16.05 33.40
C PRO A 226 0.92 16.80 32.65
N LEU A 227 1.06 17.16 31.37
CA LEU A 227 0.12 18.04 30.65
C LEU A 227 -0.52 17.45 29.39
N SER A 228 -0.12 16.25 28.91
CA SER A 228 -0.61 15.74 27.61
C SER A 228 -1.87 14.87 27.67
N ALA A 229 -2.33 14.48 28.86
CA ALA A 229 -3.59 13.75 29.02
C ALA A 229 -4.83 14.58 28.60
N ARG A 230 -4.69 15.87 28.30
CA ARG A 230 -5.78 16.76 27.89
C ARG A 230 -5.99 16.88 26.37
N ALA A 231 -5.04 16.47 25.53
CA ALA A 231 -5.17 16.66 24.07
C ALA A 231 -6.07 15.62 23.39
N PHE A 232 -6.24 14.43 23.99
CA PHE A 232 -7.09 13.37 23.44
C PHE A 232 -8.50 13.28 24.09
N GLY A 233 -8.78 14.11 25.11
CA GLY A 233 -10.00 13.98 25.93
C GLY A 233 -10.94 15.18 25.99
N ALA A 234 -10.65 16.30 25.31
CA ALA A 234 -11.39 17.56 25.52
C ALA A 234 -11.97 18.20 24.24
N ARG A 235 -12.60 17.40 23.38
CA ARG A 235 -13.65 17.88 22.47
C ARG A 235 -15.03 17.36 22.89
N ALA A 236 -15.34 17.53 24.17
CA ALA A 236 -16.72 17.51 24.67
C ALA A 236 -17.30 18.92 24.55
N GLY A 237 -17.48 19.38 23.31
CA GLY A 237 -18.25 20.59 23.01
C GLY A 237 -19.61 20.14 22.48
N GLY A 238 -20.64 20.21 23.33
CA GLY A 238 -21.99 19.78 23.03
C GLY A 238 -22.54 20.45 21.77
N GLY A 239 -22.79 19.64 20.75
CA GLY A 239 -23.61 19.97 19.59
C GLY A 239 -24.52 18.77 19.33
N ASP A 240 -25.81 19.00 19.41
CA ASP A 240 -26.85 17.98 19.26
C ASP A 240 -26.73 17.18 17.96
N GLY A 241 -26.76 15.86 18.10
CA GLY A 241 -27.46 14.98 17.15
C GLY A 241 -26.64 14.37 16.00
N ALA A 242 -26.29 13.08 16.16
CA ALA A 242 -26.09 12.09 15.10
C ALA A 242 -24.87 12.19 14.15
N ALA A 243 -24.13 13.30 14.10
CA ALA A 243 -22.88 13.37 13.32
C ALA A 243 -21.67 13.11 14.24
N GLY A 244 -21.34 11.84 14.43
CA GLY A 244 -20.22 11.39 15.27
C GLY A 244 -18.92 12.13 14.96
N ALA A 245 -18.16 12.44 16.01
CA ALA A 245 -16.78 12.92 15.88
C ALA A 245 -16.03 12.05 14.86
N PRO A 246 -15.11 12.62 14.06
CA PRO A 246 -14.35 11.84 13.10
C PRO A 246 -13.60 10.74 13.86
N LEU A 247 -14.12 9.51 13.72
CA LEU A 247 -13.51 8.28 14.23
C LEU A 247 -12.13 8.03 13.61
N ILE A 248 -11.91 8.68 12.48
CA ILE A 248 -10.68 8.65 11.72
C ILE A 248 -9.79 9.74 12.31
N ASP A 249 -8.80 9.32 13.09
CA ASP A 249 -7.71 10.19 13.50
C ASP A 249 -6.95 10.65 12.24
N ASP A 250 -6.90 11.96 12.01
CA ASP A 250 -6.24 12.59 10.85
C ASP A 250 -4.71 12.32 10.82
N ASN A 251 -4.14 11.75 11.89
CA ASN A 251 -2.75 11.29 11.93
C ASN A 251 -2.57 9.85 11.44
N ARG A 252 -3.66 9.13 11.14
CA ARG A 252 -3.58 7.75 10.68
C ARG A 252 -3.20 7.66 9.21
N LEU A 253 -2.31 6.73 8.96
CA LEU A 253 -1.83 6.41 7.64
C LEU A 253 -2.77 5.36 7.02
N TRP A 254 -3.62 5.77 6.09
CA TRP A 254 -4.57 4.92 5.37
C TRP A 254 -4.12 4.67 3.93
N VAL A 255 -2.82 4.50 3.73
CA VAL A 255 -2.22 4.46 2.39
C VAL A 255 -2.78 3.30 1.57
N ALA A 256 -3.02 2.15 2.18
CA ALA A 256 -3.61 1.00 1.49
C ALA A 256 -4.99 1.33 0.90
N LEU A 257 -5.85 2.07 1.63
CA LEU A 257 -7.18 2.45 1.15
C LEU A 257 -7.13 3.39 -0.06
N GLU A 258 -6.24 4.38 0.00
CA GLU A 258 -6.04 5.34 -1.09
C GLU A 258 -5.50 4.61 -2.33
N VAL A 259 -4.55 3.69 -2.14
CA VAL A 259 -3.98 2.86 -3.21
C VAL A 259 -5.02 1.94 -3.84
N LEU A 260 -5.84 1.26 -3.05
CA LEU A 260 -6.88 0.36 -3.57
C LEU A 260 -7.92 1.10 -4.42
N GLN A 261 -8.23 2.36 -4.09
CA GLN A 261 -9.17 3.20 -4.85
C GLN A 261 -8.56 3.74 -6.15
N ALA A 262 -7.23 3.82 -6.23
CA ALA A 262 -6.53 4.33 -7.38
C ALA A 262 -6.29 3.24 -8.45
N GLU A 263 -5.95 3.69 -9.66
CA GLU A 263 -5.42 2.80 -10.69
C GLU A 263 -4.06 2.20 -10.26
N PRO A 264 -3.78 0.91 -10.54
CA PRO A 264 -4.55 0.04 -11.44
C PRO A 264 -5.65 -0.79 -10.77
N PHE A 265 -5.87 -0.66 -9.46
CA PHE A 265 -6.79 -1.52 -8.70
C PHE A 265 -8.26 -1.11 -8.86
N ASN A 266 -8.57 0.18 -8.75
CA ASN A 266 -9.92 0.75 -8.91
C ASN A 266 -11.00 0.05 -8.07
N PHE A 267 -10.70 -0.31 -6.83
CA PHE A 267 -11.65 -0.99 -5.96
C PHE A 267 -12.84 -0.08 -5.64
N THR A 268 -14.05 -0.61 -5.81
CA THR A 268 -15.25 0.02 -5.25
C THR A 268 -15.29 -0.19 -3.73
N LEU A 269 -16.14 0.55 -3.02
CA LEU A 269 -16.32 0.33 -1.58
C LEU A 269 -16.78 -1.10 -1.26
N LEU A 270 -17.59 -1.69 -2.13
CA LEU A 270 -18.01 -3.09 -1.97
C LEU A 270 -16.81 -4.04 -2.11
N ASP A 271 -15.96 -3.84 -3.13
CA ASP A 271 -14.75 -4.65 -3.31
C ASP A 271 -13.83 -4.53 -2.10
N MET A 272 -13.66 -3.32 -1.56
CA MET A 272 -12.93 -3.11 -0.31
C MET A 272 -13.56 -3.87 0.87
N VAL A 273 -14.87 -3.83 1.07
CA VAL A 273 -15.52 -4.58 2.17
C VAL A 273 -15.26 -6.09 2.04
N ALA A 274 -15.41 -6.66 0.84
CA ALA A 274 -15.13 -8.07 0.58
C ALA A 274 -13.65 -8.40 0.80
N PHE A 275 -12.76 -7.57 0.30
CA PHE A 275 -11.32 -7.73 0.43
C PHE A 275 -10.85 -7.70 1.88
N TYR A 276 -11.29 -6.71 2.67
CA TYR A 276 -10.91 -6.64 4.08
C TYR A 276 -11.56 -7.73 4.93
N ALA A 277 -12.75 -8.23 4.55
CA ALA A 277 -13.32 -9.42 5.17
C ALA A 277 -12.42 -10.65 4.94
N GLU A 278 -11.94 -10.85 3.71
CA GLU A 278 -11.00 -11.94 3.38
C GLU A 278 -9.65 -11.76 4.10
N MET A 279 -9.07 -10.56 4.10
CA MET A 279 -7.81 -10.27 4.81
C MET A 279 -7.91 -10.56 6.31
N LEU A 280 -9.03 -10.21 6.95
CA LEU A 280 -9.25 -10.51 8.37
C LEU A 280 -9.44 -12.00 8.62
N ALA A 281 -10.17 -12.70 7.73
CA ALA A 281 -10.40 -14.14 7.85
C ALA A 281 -9.12 -14.98 7.74
N HIS A 282 -8.10 -14.47 7.04
CA HIS A 282 -6.82 -15.15 6.82
C HIS A 282 -5.64 -14.48 7.52
N LEU A 283 -5.90 -13.61 8.50
CA LEU A 283 -4.88 -12.82 9.19
C LEU A 283 -3.76 -13.66 9.79
N ASP A 284 -4.11 -14.77 10.43
CA ASP A 284 -3.16 -15.65 11.11
C ASP A 284 -2.19 -16.37 10.16
N VAL A 285 -2.55 -16.49 8.88
CA VAL A 285 -1.72 -17.07 7.83
C VAL A 285 -0.81 -16.00 7.24
N TRP A 286 -1.40 -14.97 6.62
CA TRP A 286 -0.59 -13.99 5.87
C TRP A 286 0.32 -13.16 6.78
N ALA A 287 -0.07 -12.90 8.04
CA ALA A 287 0.80 -12.18 8.97
C ALA A 287 2.06 -12.99 9.30
N LYS A 288 1.93 -14.32 9.48
CA LYS A 288 3.07 -15.21 9.74
C LYS A 288 3.97 -15.32 8.52
N ASP A 289 3.37 -15.49 7.34
CA ASP A 289 4.12 -15.59 6.09
C ASP A 289 4.90 -14.29 5.81
N LEU A 290 4.26 -13.14 6.01
CA LEU A 290 4.92 -11.84 5.87
C LEU A 290 6.06 -11.67 6.86
N GLN A 291 5.82 -11.99 8.14
CA GLN A 291 6.86 -11.92 9.19
C GLN A 291 8.04 -12.86 8.90
N ALA A 292 7.78 -14.05 8.35
CA ALA A 292 8.81 -15.01 7.97
C ALA A 292 9.64 -14.52 6.76
N ALA A 293 9.04 -13.72 5.88
CA ALA A 293 9.71 -13.13 4.72
C ALA A 293 10.49 -11.84 5.04
N LEU A 294 10.32 -11.26 6.23
CA LEU A 294 11.09 -10.10 6.65
C LEU A 294 12.59 -10.43 6.83
N PRO A 295 13.50 -9.53 6.45
CA PRO A 295 14.94 -9.74 6.66
C PRO A 295 15.27 -9.81 8.17
N VAL A 296 15.58 -10.99 8.70
CA VAL A 296 15.79 -11.25 10.16
C VAL A 296 17.07 -10.60 10.73
N GLU A 297 17.71 -9.70 9.98
CA GLU A 297 18.94 -9.05 10.40
C GLU A 297 18.77 -8.17 11.65
N LYS A 298 19.91 -7.83 12.28
CA LYS A 298 19.97 -7.05 13.53
C LYS A 298 19.15 -5.76 13.48
N THR A 299 18.99 -5.17 12.31
CA THR A 299 18.26 -3.91 12.08
C THR A 299 16.79 -4.01 12.50
N LEU A 300 16.11 -5.13 12.24
CA LEU A 300 14.71 -5.32 12.65
C LEU A 300 14.56 -5.56 14.15
N ARG A 301 15.64 -5.89 14.88
CA ARG A 301 15.55 -6.14 16.33
C ARG A 301 15.17 -4.90 17.12
N HIS A 302 15.45 -3.71 16.58
CA HIS A 302 15.06 -2.45 17.20
C HIS A 302 13.59 -2.10 16.92
N TRP A 303 12.99 -2.74 15.92
CA TRP A 303 11.60 -2.54 15.56
C TRP A 303 10.73 -3.51 16.35
N GLN A 304 9.68 -2.97 16.94
CA GLN A 304 8.65 -3.79 17.54
C GLN A 304 7.70 -4.23 16.43
N LEU A 305 7.95 -5.42 15.89
CA LEU A 305 7.09 -5.99 14.85
C LEU A 305 5.64 -6.08 15.38
N PRO A 306 4.64 -5.66 14.58
CA PRO A 306 3.24 -5.80 14.92
C PRO A 306 2.90 -7.23 15.32
N ARG A 307 2.21 -7.40 16.45
CA ARG A 307 1.61 -8.69 16.81
C ARG A 307 0.35 -8.91 15.98
N GLU A 308 -0.11 -10.15 15.94
CA GLU A 308 -1.37 -10.50 15.28
C GLU A 308 -2.55 -9.68 15.84
N GLU A 309 -2.57 -9.42 17.16
CA GLU A 309 -3.58 -8.58 17.80
C GLU A 309 -3.53 -7.12 17.32
N ASP A 310 -2.33 -6.56 17.13
CA ASP A 310 -2.15 -5.19 16.64
C ASP A 310 -2.66 -5.07 15.20
N LEU A 311 -2.33 -6.04 14.35
CA LEU A 311 -2.82 -6.12 12.97
C LEU A 311 -4.34 -6.29 12.92
N HIS A 312 -4.91 -7.15 13.78
CA HIS A 312 -6.35 -7.34 13.84
C HIS A 312 -7.06 -6.05 14.24
N LEU A 313 -6.57 -5.34 15.26
CA LEU A 313 -7.16 -4.08 15.70
C LEU A 313 -7.07 -3.04 14.58
N HIS A 314 -5.91 -2.89 13.94
CA HIS A 314 -5.75 -1.98 12.80
C HIS A 314 -6.73 -2.31 11.67
N LEU A 315 -6.80 -3.56 11.22
CA LEU A 315 -7.72 -3.97 10.15
C LEU A 315 -9.20 -3.82 10.54
N ALA A 316 -9.57 -4.02 11.81
CA ALA A 316 -10.92 -3.76 12.29
C ALA A 316 -11.29 -2.27 12.15
N GLU A 317 -10.33 -1.38 12.38
CA GLU A 317 -10.51 0.07 12.20
C GLU A 317 -10.69 0.41 10.72
N VAL A 318 -9.88 -0.20 9.86
CA VAL A 318 -10.01 -0.07 8.39
C VAL A 318 -11.41 -0.51 7.95
N ALA A 319 -11.83 -1.70 8.36
CA ALA A 319 -13.14 -2.26 8.02
C ALA A 319 -14.30 -1.39 8.50
N VAL A 320 -14.26 -0.90 9.75
CA VAL A 320 -15.27 0.02 10.30
C VAL A 320 -15.33 1.32 9.50
N ALA A 321 -14.17 1.87 9.10
CA ALA A 321 -14.12 3.09 8.31
C ALA A 321 -14.74 2.91 6.91
N ILE A 322 -14.39 1.81 6.21
CA ILE A 322 -14.94 1.46 4.90
C ILE A 322 -16.46 1.25 5.00
N LEU A 323 -16.91 0.40 5.92
CA LEU A 323 -18.33 0.09 6.12
C LEU A 323 -19.14 1.34 6.45
N GLY A 324 -18.60 2.22 7.31
CA GLY A 324 -19.22 3.50 7.61
C GLY A 324 -19.37 4.39 6.38
N ARG A 325 -18.36 4.42 5.48
CA ARG A 325 -18.45 5.15 4.20
C ARG A 325 -19.47 4.51 3.27
N TRP A 326 -19.46 3.19 3.14
CA TRP A 326 -20.36 2.44 2.25
C TRP A 326 -21.83 2.57 2.66
N ILE A 327 -22.14 2.48 3.96
CA ILE A 327 -23.50 2.71 4.51
C ILE A 327 -24.00 4.11 4.18
N ARG A 328 -23.16 5.15 4.33
CA ARG A 328 -23.54 6.54 3.99
C ARG A 328 -23.80 6.71 2.50
N GLU A 329 -23.01 6.08 1.66
CA GLU A 329 -23.20 6.10 0.21
C GLU A 329 -24.50 5.39 -0.20
N ALA A 330 -24.74 4.20 0.35
CA ALA A 330 -25.98 3.45 0.13
C ALA A 330 -27.22 4.25 0.57
N ASP A 331 -27.18 4.91 1.74
CA ASP A 331 -28.27 5.75 2.23
C ASP A 331 -28.57 6.92 1.27
N ARG A 332 -27.53 7.59 0.74
CA ARG A 332 -27.68 8.66 -0.27
C ARG A 332 -28.29 8.14 -1.57
N VAL A 333 -27.80 7.00 -2.07
CA VAL A 333 -28.32 6.39 -3.31
C VAL A 333 -29.78 5.98 -3.12
N LEU A 334 -30.12 5.37 -1.98
CA LEU A 334 -31.49 5.01 -1.63
C LEU A 334 -32.40 6.22 -1.45
N ALA A 335 -31.90 7.35 -0.98
CA ALA A 335 -32.68 8.58 -0.90
C ALA A 335 -33.07 9.11 -2.30
N SER A 336 -32.33 8.77 -3.35
CA SER A 336 -32.65 9.15 -4.73
C SER A 336 -33.80 8.29 -5.33
N ALA A 337 -34.62 8.90 -6.20
CA ALA A 337 -35.83 8.28 -6.76
C ALA A 337 -35.56 7.11 -7.73
N ALA A 338 -34.31 6.88 -8.15
CA ALA A 338 -33.92 5.89 -9.15
C ALA A 338 -33.33 4.58 -8.55
N SER A 339 -33.72 4.22 -7.32
CA SER A 339 -32.90 3.36 -6.45
C SER A 339 -33.21 1.86 -6.41
N GLY A 340 -34.18 1.35 -7.18
CA GLY A 340 -34.65 -0.05 -7.03
C GLY A 340 -33.57 -1.13 -7.16
N ALA A 341 -32.73 -1.05 -8.20
CA ALA A 341 -31.67 -2.03 -8.45
C ALA A 341 -30.52 -1.92 -7.43
N SER A 342 -30.02 -0.71 -7.18
CA SER A 342 -28.95 -0.45 -6.20
C SER A 342 -29.34 -0.86 -4.78
N ALA A 343 -30.63 -0.74 -4.44
CA ALA A 343 -31.17 -1.18 -3.16
C ALA A 343 -31.07 -2.70 -2.95
N ALA A 344 -31.42 -3.47 -3.99
CA ALA A 344 -31.34 -4.92 -3.96
C ALA A 344 -29.88 -5.39 -3.96
N GLU A 345 -29.02 -4.73 -4.74
CA GLU A 345 -27.57 -4.99 -4.77
C GLU A 345 -26.93 -4.78 -3.40
N PHE A 346 -27.18 -3.63 -2.76
CA PHE A 346 -26.67 -3.34 -1.41
C PHE A 346 -27.12 -4.40 -0.40
N ARG A 347 -28.42 -4.75 -0.37
CA ARG A 347 -28.93 -5.78 0.55
C ARG A 347 -28.25 -7.13 0.32
N GLY A 348 -28.14 -7.55 -0.94
CA GLY A 348 -27.50 -8.81 -1.29
C GLY A 348 -26.03 -8.85 -0.87
N ALA A 349 -25.30 -7.76 -1.10
CA ALA A 349 -23.91 -7.63 -0.68
C ALA A 349 -23.74 -7.55 0.84
N TRP A 350 -24.63 -6.84 1.53
CA TRP A 350 -24.63 -6.70 2.99
C TRP A 350 -24.70 -8.07 3.68
N HIS A 351 -25.68 -8.89 3.33
CA HIS A 351 -25.88 -10.22 3.93
C HIS A 351 -24.75 -11.21 3.59
N ARG A 352 -24.17 -11.12 2.38
CA ARG A 352 -23.08 -12.03 1.98
C ARG A 352 -21.76 -11.74 2.68
N THR A 353 -21.51 -10.48 3.06
CA THR A 353 -20.16 -10.06 3.45
C THR A 353 -20.15 -9.27 4.74
N ALA A 354 -20.82 -8.11 4.78
CA ALA A 354 -20.69 -7.16 5.89
C ALA A 354 -21.27 -7.69 7.21
N GLU A 355 -22.36 -8.44 7.16
CA GLU A 355 -22.99 -9.01 8.36
C GLU A 355 -22.05 -10.00 9.06
N GLY A 356 -21.48 -10.96 8.32
CA GLY A 356 -20.51 -11.91 8.86
C GLY A 356 -19.23 -11.23 9.36
N LEU A 357 -18.74 -10.23 8.64
CA LEU A 357 -17.60 -9.42 9.05
C LEU A 357 -17.87 -8.71 10.38
N LEU A 358 -18.99 -7.97 10.50
CA LEU A 358 -19.34 -7.24 11.72
C LEU A 358 -19.58 -8.18 12.91
N ALA A 359 -20.21 -9.34 12.70
CA ALA A 359 -20.37 -10.35 13.75
C ALA A 359 -19.02 -10.87 14.26
N GLY A 360 -18.09 -11.18 13.33
CA GLY A 360 -16.72 -11.61 13.68
C GLY A 360 -15.95 -10.53 14.43
N LEU A 361 -16.01 -9.28 13.96
CA LEU A 361 -15.40 -8.13 14.63
C LEU A 361 -15.99 -7.92 16.03
N SER A 362 -17.31 -7.94 16.18
CA SER A 362 -17.99 -7.81 17.48
C SER A 362 -17.49 -8.85 18.49
N LEU A 363 -17.43 -10.11 18.09
CA LEU A 363 -16.96 -11.20 18.94
C LEU A 363 -15.51 -10.97 19.39
N ARG A 364 -14.60 -10.67 18.44
CA ARG A 364 -13.18 -10.45 18.75
C ARG A 364 -12.97 -9.22 19.62
N LEU A 365 -13.53 -8.08 19.23
CA LEU A 365 -13.36 -6.81 19.94
C LEU A 365 -13.94 -6.89 21.36
N ASN A 366 -15.03 -7.62 21.56
CA ASN A 366 -15.59 -7.88 22.88
C ASN A 366 -14.61 -8.63 23.80
N GLY A 367 -13.81 -9.56 23.24
CA GLY A 367 -12.74 -10.24 23.96
C GLY A 367 -11.54 -9.33 24.29
N LEU A 368 -11.26 -8.34 23.44
CA LEU A 368 -10.08 -7.46 23.57
C LEU A 368 -10.34 -6.14 24.33
N GLN A 369 -11.59 -5.71 24.51
CA GLN A 369 -11.92 -4.38 25.07
C GLN A 369 -11.43 -4.14 26.51
N GLN A 370 -11.12 -5.21 27.26
CA GLN A 370 -10.60 -5.11 28.61
C GLN A 370 -9.13 -4.66 28.61
N SER A 371 -8.33 -5.18 27.67
CA SER A 371 -6.89 -4.91 27.56
C SER A 371 -6.55 -3.81 26.54
N HIS A 372 -7.38 -3.58 25.52
CA HIS A 372 -7.10 -2.61 24.45
C HIS A 372 -8.15 -1.50 24.41
N THR A 373 -7.69 -0.25 24.56
CA THR A 373 -8.53 0.96 24.46
C THR A 373 -9.14 1.12 23.06
N VAL A 374 -8.40 0.74 22.02
CA VAL A 374 -8.86 0.69 20.63
C VAL A 374 -10.07 -0.24 20.48
N ALA A 375 -9.99 -1.46 21.01
CA ALA A 375 -11.10 -2.41 20.94
C ALA A 375 -12.36 -1.89 21.66
N ARG A 376 -12.18 -1.29 22.84
CA ARG A 376 -13.26 -0.66 23.60
C ARG A 376 -13.94 0.48 22.84
N ARG A 377 -13.17 1.25 22.07
CA ARG A 377 -13.69 2.33 21.20
C ARG A 377 -14.43 1.78 19.98
N LEU A 378 -13.92 0.72 19.36
CA LEU A 378 -14.48 0.19 18.11
C LEU A 378 -15.73 -0.65 18.28
N LEU A 379 -15.86 -1.39 19.38
CA LEU A 379 -17.00 -2.27 19.59
C LEU A 379 -18.36 -1.54 19.48
N PRO A 380 -18.58 -0.38 20.13
CA PRO A 380 -19.82 0.38 19.94
C PRO A 380 -20.07 0.81 18.50
N GLU A 381 -19.02 1.09 17.73
CA GLU A 381 -19.14 1.49 16.32
C GLU A 381 -19.52 0.33 15.42
N VAL A 382 -18.95 -0.86 15.64
CA VAL A 382 -19.37 -2.08 14.94
C VAL A 382 -20.86 -2.33 15.16
N LEU A 383 -21.33 -2.27 16.42
CA LEU A 383 -22.75 -2.43 16.76
C LEU A 383 -23.64 -1.31 16.19
N ARG A 384 -23.10 -0.11 16.02
CA ARG A 384 -23.82 1.01 15.38
C ARG A 384 -23.95 0.77 13.88
N LEU A 385 -22.89 0.35 13.21
CA LEU A 385 -22.87 0.05 11.77
C LEU A 385 -23.76 -1.14 11.43
N GLU A 386 -23.74 -2.19 12.25
CA GLU A 386 -24.62 -3.35 12.11
C GLU A 386 -26.10 -2.95 12.12
N ARG A 387 -26.51 -2.15 13.10
CA ARG A 387 -27.87 -1.60 13.19
C ARG A 387 -28.21 -0.71 11.99
N ALA A 388 -27.29 0.17 11.58
CA ALA A 388 -27.51 1.06 10.45
C ALA A 388 -27.70 0.32 9.12
N GLY A 389 -26.87 -0.69 8.85
CA GLY A 389 -26.99 -1.52 7.66
C GLY A 389 -28.26 -2.38 7.66
N SER A 390 -28.65 -2.92 8.81
CA SER A 390 -29.92 -3.65 8.96
C SER A 390 -31.13 -2.78 8.64
N LEU A 391 -31.17 -1.55 9.17
CA LEU A 391 -32.22 -0.57 8.87
C LEU A 391 -32.26 -0.17 7.39
N LEU A 392 -31.11 -0.09 6.71
CA LEU A 392 -31.06 0.14 5.27
C LEU A 392 -31.63 -1.05 4.47
N CYS A 393 -31.31 -2.27 4.90
CA CYS A 393 -31.82 -3.50 4.30
C CYS A 393 -33.36 -3.61 4.44
N GLU A 394 -33.91 -3.25 5.60
CA GLU A 394 -35.37 -3.21 5.81
C GLU A 394 -36.06 -2.14 4.95
N ARG A 395 -35.52 -0.91 4.93
CA ARG A 395 -36.05 0.21 4.13
C ARG A 395 -36.08 -0.11 2.64
N SER A 396 -35.03 -0.77 2.13
CA SER A 396 -35.00 -1.22 0.74
C SER A 396 -36.05 -2.29 0.46
N GLY A 397 -36.41 -3.13 1.45
CA GLY A 397 -37.38 -4.22 1.31
C GLY A 397 -38.80 -3.70 1.17
N ALA A 398 -39.18 -2.77 2.05
CA ALA A 398 -40.52 -2.18 2.07
C ALA A 398 -40.86 -1.46 0.74
N ARG A 399 -39.89 -0.78 0.13
CA ARG A 399 -40.10 -0.07 -1.15
C ARG A 399 -40.38 -1.01 -2.31
N ALA A 400 -39.69 -2.15 -2.39
CA ALA A 400 -39.89 -3.12 -3.48
C ALA A 400 -41.32 -3.71 -3.48
N VAL A 401 -41.91 -3.90 -2.30
CA VAL A 401 -43.30 -4.38 -2.16
C VAL A 401 -44.31 -3.30 -2.61
N SER A 402 -44.03 -2.02 -2.33
CA SER A 402 -44.94 -0.91 -2.66
C SER A 402 -45.03 -0.58 -4.16
N SER A 403 -44.02 -0.95 -4.95
CA SER A 403 -43.95 -0.69 -6.40
C SER A 403 -44.46 -1.85 -7.27
N GLY A 404 -44.98 -2.92 -6.67
CA GLY A 404 -45.62 -3.99 -7.43
C GLY A 404 -46.84 -3.45 -8.21
N PRO A 405 -47.11 -3.95 -9.42
CA PRO A 405 -48.25 -3.48 -10.21
C PRO A 405 -49.53 -3.64 -9.39
N ARG A 406 -50.20 -2.52 -9.10
CA ARG A 406 -51.58 -2.55 -8.61
C ARG A 406 -52.39 -3.24 -9.70
N ALA A 407 -52.85 -4.46 -9.40
CA ALA A 407 -53.78 -5.20 -10.23
C ALA A 407 -55.10 -4.44 -10.40
#